data_AF-A0A2C9JQB9-F1
#
_entry.id   AF-A0A2C9JQB9-F1
#
_cell.length_a   1.000
_cell.length_b   1.000
_cell.length_c   1.000
_cell.angle_alpha   90.00
_cell.angle_beta   90.00
_cell.angle_gamma   90.00
#
_symmetry.space_group_name_H-M   'P 1'
#
loop_
_entity.id
_entity.type
_entity.pdbx_description
1 polymer ?
#
loop_
_entity_poly.entity_id
_entity_poly.type
_entity_poly.pdbx_seq_one_letter_code
_entity_poly.pdbx_strand_id
1 'polypeptide(L)'
;MTYEGSMTQPGCLETVTWILLNKPLSVRKDQLMMLRKLHEAVDSGNPSLLMENNFRPPMPVNRRTVRTNIQPQKTTSTCNMQKLAFYEVNDRYRVR
;
A
#
# COMPACT_ATOMS: atom_id res chain seq x y z
N MET A 1 -4.74 -0.77 -8.46
CA MET A 1 -3.90 -1.99 -8.49
C MET A 1 -4.49 -3.03 -7.55
N THR A 2 -4.33 -4.32 -7.82
CA THR A 2 -4.96 -5.41 -7.04
C THR A 2 -4.01 -6.58 -6.87
N TYR A 3 -3.89 -7.13 -5.65
CA TYR A 3 -3.04 -8.29 -5.35
C TYR A 3 -3.55 -9.09 -4.13
N GLU A 4 -3.20 -10.37 -4.05
CA GLU A 4 -3.47 -11.23 -2.89
C GLU A 4 -2.40 -11.01 -1.80
N GLY A 5 -2.82 -10.81 -0.56
CA GLY A 5 -1.92 -10.55 0.56
C GLY A 5 -2.50 -10.96 1.90
N SER A 6 -1.95 -10.39 2.96
CA SER A 6 -2.32 -10.70 4.34
C SER A 6 -2.80 -9.49 5.11
N MET A 7 -3.38 -9.76 6.28
CA MET A 7 -3.62 -8.75 7.30
C MET A 7 -2.30 -8.09 7.73
N THR A 8 -2.34 -6.79 8.00
CA THR A 8 -1.17 -6.01 8.49
C THR A 8 -1.08 -5.96 10.01
N GLN A 9 -1.92 -6.73 10.70
CA GLN A 9 -2.00 -6.86 12.15
C GLN A 9 -1.72 -8.31 12.57
N PRO A 10 -1.43 -8.57 13.86
CA PRO A 10 -1.16 -9.91 14.38
C PRO A 10 -2.22 -10.94 13.94
N GLY A 11 -1.77 -12.16 13.69
CA GLY A 11 -2.52 -13.19 12.97
C GLY A 11 -2.09 -13.30 11.51
N CYS A 12 -1.71 -12.18 10.86
CA CYS A 12 -1.02 -12.15 9.56
C CYS A 12 -1.63 -13.04 8.46
N LEU A 13 -2.94 -13.32 8.53
CA LEU A 13 -3.60 -14.32 7.70
C LEU A 13 -3.60 -13.91 6.23
N GLU A 14 -3.25 -14.83 5.34
CA GLU A 14 -3.19 -14.64 3.88
C GLU A 14 -4.58 -14.80 3.24
N THR A 15 -5.54 -14.00 3.71
CA THR A 15 -6.95 -14.06 3.29
C THR A 15 -7.45 -12.77 2.65
N VAL A 16 -6.55 -11.81 2.39
CA VAL A 16 -6.93 -10.45 1.96
C VAL A 16 -6.61 -10.24 0.49
N THR A 17 -7.62 -9.92 -0.33
CA THR A 17 -7.41 -9.36 -1.67
C THR A 17 -7.35 -7.84 -1.58
N TRP A 18 -6.16 -7.27 -1.72
CA TRP A 18 -5.93 -5.83 -1.62
C TRP A 18 -6.32 -5.11 -2.92
N ILE A 19 -7.03 -3.99 -2.79
CA ILE A 19 -7.34 -3.06 -3.90
C ILE A 19 -6.76 -1.69 -3.55
N LEU A 20 -5.68 -1.30 -4.22
CA LEU A 20 -5.01 -0.01 -4.04
C LEU A 20 -5.56 0.99 -5.05
N LEU A 21 -6.14 2.08 -4.54
CA LEU A 21 -6.61 3.21 -5.34
C LEU A 21 -5.41 4.07 -5.76
N ASN A 22 -5.35 4.42 -7.04
CA ASN A 22 -4.19 5.15 -7.59
C ASN A 22 -4.28 6.67 -7.39
N LYS A 23 -5.44 7.19 -6.99
CA LYS A 23 -5.63 8.62 -6.70
C LYS A 23 -5.71 8.81 -5.18
N PRO A 24 -4.77 9.53 -4.56
CA PRO A 24 -4.83 9.79 -3.13
C PRO A 24 -5.98 10.73 -2.78
N LEU A 25 -6.53 10.58 -1.58
CA LEU A 25 -7.45 11.56 -1.00
C LEU A 25 -6.62 12.68 -0.37
N SER A 26 -6.98 13.93 -0.66
CA SER A 26 -6.38 15.10 0.00
C SER A 26 -7.11 15.39 1.31
N VAL A 27 -6.35 15.57 2.38
CA VAL A 27 -6.87 15.83 3.74
C VAL A 27 -6.22 17.11 4.27
N ARG A 28 -6.95 17.91 5.05
CA ARG A 28 -6.42 19.15 5.61
C ARG A 28 -5.41 18.86 6.73
N LYS A 29 -4.41 19.72 6.89
CA LYS A 29 -3.29 19.51 7.83
C LYS A 29 -3.76 19.36 9.28
N ASP A 30 -4.71 20.18 9.71
CA ASP A 30 -5.32 20.14 11.04
C ASP A 30 -6.07 18.84 11.33
N GLN A 31 -6.78 18.27 10.34
CA GLN A 31 -7.45 16.98 10.47
C GLN A 31 -6.43 15.86 10.72
N LEU A 32 -5.32 15.86 9.97
CA LEU A 32 -4.23 14.91 10.19
C LEU A 32 -3.56 15.10 11.56
N MET A 33 -3.39 16.36 12.00
CA MET A 33 -2.86 16.66 13.34
C MET A 33 -3.79 16.18 14.46
N MET A 34 -5.12 16.21 14.26
CA MET A 34 -6.07 15.66 15.21
C MET A 34 -5.95 14.14 15.33
N LEU A 35 -5.77 13.43 14.21
CA LEU A 35 -5.54 11.98 14.21
C LEU A 35 -4.27 11.59 14.98
N ARG A 36 -3.20 12.39 14.86
CA ARG A 36 -1.92 12.15 15.56
C ARG A 36 -1.95 12.42 17.07
N LYS A 37 -3.07 12.96 17.60
CA LYS A 37 -3.27 13.15 19.04
C LYS A 37 -4.00 11.96 19.69
N LEU A 38 -4.37 10.94 18.92
CA LEU A 38 -4.98 9.74 19.46
C LEU A 38 -3.98 8.99 20.34
N HIS A 39 -4.51 8.33 21.36
CA HIS A 39 -3.73 7.53 22.29
C HIS A 39 -4.13 6.05 22.16
N GLU A 40 -3.21 5.17 22.53
CA GLU A 40 -3.49 3.75 22.69
C GLU A 40 -4.49 3.51 23.82
N ALA A 41 -5.21 2.39 23.74
CA ALA A 41 -6.16 2.01 24.78
C ALA A 41 -5.41 1.81 26.10
N VAL A 42 -5.95 2.38 27.18
CA VAL A 42 -5.37 2.24 28.52
C VAL A 42 -5.73 0.85 29.04
N ASP A 43 -4.76 -0.05 29.08
CA ASP A 43 -4.85 -1.27 29.88
C ASP A 43 -4.44 -0.98 31.33
N SER A 44 -5.11 -1.64 32.27
CA SER A 44 -4.96 -1.50 33.72
C SER A 44 -3.49 -1.66 34.16
N GLY A 45 -2.74 -0.54 34.20
CA GLY A 45 -1.35 -0.50 34.65
C GLY A 45 -0.36 0.21 33.73
N ASN A 46 -0.74 0.55 32.48
CA ASN A 46 0.15 1.23 31.54
C ASN A 46 -0.24 2.71 31.34
N PRO A 47 0.75 3.63 31.23
CA PRO A 47 0.46 5.00 30.86
C PRO A 47 -0.12 5.06 29.44
N SER A 48 -1.07 5.98 29.22
CA SER A 48 -1.61 6.24 27.89
C SER A 48 -0.50 6.80 26.99
N LEU A 49 -0.14 6.06 25.94
CA LEU A 49 0.86 6.47 24.96
C LEU A 49 0.20 7.04 23.71
N LEU A 50 0.87 7.99 23.06
CA LEU A 50 0.45 8.48 21.75
C LEU A 50 0.48 7.33 20.74
N MET A 51 -0.56 7.22 19.94
CA MET A 51 -0.64 6.24 18.86
C MET A 51 0.20 6.73 17.68
N GLU A 52 1.47 6.32 17.66
CA GLU A 52 2.44 6.66 16.63
C GLU A 52 2.90 5.42 15.85
N ASN A 53 3.34 5.62 14.60
CA ASN A 53 3.94 4.58 13.77
C ASN A 53 3.14 3.25 13.69
N ASN A 54 1.82 3.34 13.74
CA ASN A 54 0.88 2.21 13.71
C ASN A 54 0.71 1.60 12.30
N PHE A 55 1.82 1.32 11.62
CA PHE A 55 1.85 0.71 10.30
C PHE A 55 2.87 -0.42 10.23
N ARG A 56 2.58 -1.42 9.39
CA ARG A 56 3.50 -2.52 9.10
C ARG A 56 4.50 -2.09 8.00
N PRO A 57 5.80 -2.43 8.10
CA PRO A 57 6.76 -2.13 7.05
C PRO A 57 6.43 -2.85 5.73
N PRO A 58 6.87 -2.32 4.57
CA PRO A 58 6.70 -2.99 3.29
C PRO A 58 7.31 -4.39 3.28
N MET A 59 6.55 -5.37 2.80
CA MET A 59 7.01 -6.76 2.67
C MET A 59 7.39 -7.08 1.21
N PRO A 60 8.31 -8.02 0.97
CA PRO A 60 8.66 -8.44 -0.38
C PRO A 60 7.45 -8.89 -1.20
N VAL A 61 7.41 -8.53 -2.48
CA VAL A 61 6.35 -8.96 -3.40
C VAL A 61 6.37 -10.47 -3.63
N ASN A 62 7.55 -11.09 -3.54
CA ASN A 62 7.78 -12.49 -3.87
C ASN A 62 7.25 -12.81 -5.29
N ARG A 63 6.60 -13.96 -5.48
CA ARG A 63 6.09 -14.42 -6.78
C ARG A 63 4.63 -14.01 -7.03
N ARG A 64 4.14 -12.97 -6.36
CA ARG A 64 2.74 -12.55 -6.47
C ARG A 64 2.54 -11.67 -7.71
N THR A 65 1.45 -11.93 -8.42
CA THR A 65 1.04 -11.10 -9.56
C THR A 65 0.28 -9.87 -9.08
N VAL A 66 0.77 -8.68 -9.44
CA VAL A 66 0.07 -7.42 -9.20
C VAL A 66 -0.69 -7.03 -10.47
N ARG A 67 -2.00 -6.86 -10.35
CA ARG A 67 -2.88 -6.50 -11.47
C ARG A 67 -3.26 -5.02 -11.41
N THR A 68 -3.57 -4.42 -12.56
CA THR A 68 -4.09 -3.05 -12.62
C THR A 68 -5.11 -2.92 -13.74
N ASN A 69 -6.18 -2.16 -13.49
CA ASN A 69 -7.17 -1.81 -14.50
C ASN A 69 -6.82 -0.48 -15.22
N ILE A 70 -5.71 0.15 -14.85
CA ILE A 70 -5.24 1.38 -15.49
C ILE A 70 -4.32 1.02 -16.64
N GLN A 71 -4.69 1.42 -17.85
CA GLN A 71 -3.80 1.37 -19.00
C GLN A 71 -2.72 2.46 -18.83
N PRO A 72 -1.44 2.10 -18.68
CA PRO A 72 -0.39 3.12 -18.64
C PRO A 72 -0.37 3.82 -20.00
N GLN A 73 -0.59 5.13 -20.02
CA GLN A 73 -0.41 5.90 -21.25
C GLN A 73 1.06 5.76 -21.69
N LYS A 74 1.28 5.29 -22.92
CA LYS A 74 2.60 5.35 -23.55
C LYS A 74 2.95 6.83 -23.66
N THR A 75 3.97 7.29 -22.94
CA THR A 75 4.42 8.68 -23.02
C THR A 75 4.92 8.95 -24.44
N THR A 76 4.17 9.71 -25.22
CA THR A 76 4.68 10.39 -26.41
C THR A 76 5.66 11.47 -25.93
N SER A 77 6.94 11.09 -25.87
CA SER A 77 8.15 11.92 -26.05
C SER A 77 8.24 13.35 -25.43
N THR A 78 7.46 13.70 -24.40
CA THR A 78 7.55 15.02 -23.74
C THR A 78 7.61 14.99 -22.22
N CYS A 79 7.59 13.80 -21.59
CA CYS A 79 7.74 13.68 -20.14
C CYS A 79 9.11 13.07 -19.80
N ASN A 80 10.02 13.87 -19.23
CA ASN A 80 11.37 13.43 -18.82
C ASN A 80 11.37 12.55 -17.56
N MET A 81 10.22 12.35 -16.91
CA MET A 81 10.10 11.36 -15.85
C MET A 81 9.76 9.99 -16.45
N GLN A 82 10.80 9.22 -16.78
CA GLN A 82 10.64 7.82 -17.14
C GLN A 82 10.07 7.05 -15.95
N LYS A 83 8.88 6.48 -16.11
CA LYS A 83 8.33 5.53 -15.15
C LYS A 83 9.14 4.24 -15.23
N LEU A 84 10.16 4.11 -14.37
CA LEU A 84 10.88 2.85 -14.17
C LEU A 84 9.97 1.87 -13.43
N ALA A 85 9.10 1.20 -14.18
CA ALA A 85 8.35 0.05 -13.71
C ALA A 85 9.05 -1.20 -14.23
N PHE A 86 9.90 -1.81 -13.39
CA PHE A 86 10.45 -3.14 -13.67
C PHE A 86 9.41 -4.17 -13.28
N TYR A 87 8.84 -4.85 -14.26
CA TYR A 87 8.09 -6.09 -14.03
C TYR A 87 8.59 -7.12 -15.03
N GLU A 88 9.12 -8.23 -14.52
CA GLU A 88 9.41 -9.41 -15.33
C GLU A 88 8.15 -10.26 -15.38
N VAL A 89 7.57 -10.36 -16.58
CA VAL A 89 6.47 -11.30 -16.84
C VAL A 89 7.09 -12.68 -16.98
N ASN A 90 6.66 -13.64 -16.16
CA ASN A 90 7.05 -15.03 -16.30
C ASN A 90 6.78 -15.51 -17.74
N ASP A 91 7.76 -16.17 -18.37
CA ASP A 91 7.70 -16.62 -19.77
C ASP A 91 6.46 -17.45 -20.10
N ARG A 92 5.87 -18.11 -19.09
CA ARG A 92 4.62 -18.87 -19.22
C ARG A 92 3.41 -18.03 -19.65
N TYR A 93 3.43 -16.71 -19.41
CA TYR A 93 2.31 -15.80 -19.70
C TYR A 93 2.62 -14.79 -20.82
N ARG A 94 3.69 -15.01 -21.58
CA ARG A 94 4.03 -14.18 -22.74
C ARG A 94 3.18 -14.61 -23.94
N VAL A 95 2.19 -13.80 -24.30
CA VAL A 95 1.35 -14.04 -25.49
C VAL A 95 2.22 -13.87 -26.74
N ARG A 96 2.18 -14.86 -27.66
CA ARG A 96 2.92 -14.85 -28.94
C ARG A 96 2.43 -13.75 -29.87
#